data_AF-A0A381YNQ0-F1
#
_entry.id   AF-A0A381YNQ0-F1
#
_cell.length_a   1.000
_cell.length_b   1.000
_cell.length_c   1.000
_cell.angle_alpha   90.00
_cell.angle_beta   90.00
_cell.angle_gamma   90.00
#
_symmetry.space_group_name_H-M   'P 1'
#
loop_
_entity.id
_entity.type
_entity.pdbx_description
1 polymer ?
#
loop_
_entity_poly.entity_id
_entity_poly.type
_entity_poly.pdbx_seq_one_letter_code
_entity_poly.pdbx_strand_id
1 'polypeptide(L)'
;ISYNIGQRISRSGRHPAHSEESKTDIRNELKQAALNQFDKGFDYMISGHYHLGEMIQVKQGKLAVLGDWIHKPTYAMFDGNDLSMHSWGDDA
;
A
#
# COMPACT_ATOMS: atom_id res chain seq x y z
N ILE A 1 19.80 -5.03 -28.82
CA ILE A 1 19.50 -6.22 -27.97
C ILE A 1 19.13 -5.79 -26.54
N SER A 2 19.94 -4.94 -25.90
CA SER A 2 19.68 -4.35 -24.58
C SER A 2 18.33 -3.62 -24.44
N TYR A 3 17.92 -2.81 -25.43
CA TYR A 3 16.64 -2.08 -25.40
C TYR A 3 15.41 -3.01 -25.27
N ASN A 4 15.39 -4.13 -26.01
CA ASN A 4 14.26 -5.05 -25.99
C ASN A 4 14.16 -5.85 -24.68
N ILE A 5 15.31 -6.12 -24.04
CA ILE A 5 15.35 -6.76 -22.71
C ILE A 5 14.81 -5.78 -21.66
N GLY A 6 15.29 -4.53 -21.68
CA GLY A 6 14.79 -3.47 -20.82
C GLY A 6 13.28 -3.26 -20.99
N GLN A 7 12.79 -3.17 -22.22
CA GLN A 7 11.37 -2.97 -22.51
C GLN A 7 10.49 -4.14 -22.07
N ARG A 8 10.98 -5.39 -22.11
CA ARG A 8 10.25 -6.55 -21.60
C ARG A 8 10.14 -6.54 -20.08
N ILE A 9 11.23 -6.23 -19.38
CA ILE A 9 11.27 -6.14 -17.91
C ILE A 9 10.45 -4.93 -17.41
N SER A 10 10.48 -3.80 -18.10
CA SER A 10 9.65 -2.64 -17.75
C SER A 10 8.16 -2.89 -17.97
N ARG A 11 7.78 -3.75 -18.92
CA ARG A 11 6.37 -4.11 -19.16
C ARG A 11 5.82 -5.07 -18.12
N SER A 12 6.64 -5.92 -17.48
CA SER A 12 6.18 -6.78 -16.37
C SER A 12 5.91 -6.01 -15.08
N GLY A 13 6.40 -4.78 -14.95
CA GLY A 13 6.06 -3.87 -13.83
C GLY A 13 4.90 -2.91 -14.13
N ARG A 14 4.41 -2.85 -15.38
CA ARG A 14 3.28 -2.01 -15.76
C ARG A 14 1.98 -2.71 -15.39
N HIS A 15 1.60 -2.67 -14.11
CA HIS A 15 0.19 -2.86 -13.78
C HIS A 15 -0.59 -1.64 -14.27
N PRO A 16 -1.70 -1.83 -15.02
CA PRO A 16 -2.56 -0.72 -15.39
C PRO A 16 -3.02 -0.01 -14.13
N ALA A 17 -3.13 1.33 -14.18
CA ALA A 17 -3.74 2.08 -13.11
C ALA A 17 -5.13 1.49 -12.84
N HIS A 18 -5.36 1.00 -11.62
CA HIS A 18 -6.65 0.44 -11.23
C HIS A 18 -7.74 1.49 -11.45
N SER A 19 -8.85 1.08 -12.06
CA SER A 19 -10.05 1.92 -12.08
C SER A 19 -10.51 2.20 -10.64
N GLU A 20 -11.28 3.26 -10.41
CA GLU A 20 -11.78 3.56 -9.07
C GLU A 20 -12.65 2.44 -8.48
N GLU A 21 -13.35 1.69 -9.35
CA GLU A 21 -14.08 0.48 -8.99
C GLU A 21 -13.12 -0.61 -8.48
N SER A 22 -12.06 -0.91 -9.25
CA SER A 22 -11.04 -1.89 -8.82
C SER A 22 -10.34 -1.50 -7.52
N LYS A 23 -10.05 -0.21 -7.29
CA LYS A 23 -9.47 0.26 -6.02
C LYS A 23 -10.43 0.03 -4.85
N THR A 24 -11.73 0.17 -5.08
CA THR A 24 -12.74 -0.07 -4.04
C THR A 24 -12.79 -1.54 -3.64
N ASP A 25 -12.78 -2.44 -4.63
CA ASP A 25 -12.75 -3.89 -4.38
C ASP A 25 -11.49 -4.31 -3.62
N ILE A 26 -10.33 -3.82 -4.05
CA ILE A 26 -9.05 -4.04 -3.37
C ILE A 26 -9.10 -3.55 -1.92
N ARG A 27 -9.61 -2.34 -1.67
CA ARG A 27 -9.76 -1.83 -0.30
C ARG A 27 -10.66 -2.73 0.53
N ASN A 28 -11.76 -3.22 -0.03
CA ASN A 28 -12.67 -4.11 0.70
C ASN A 28 -12.00 -5.43 1.06
N GLU A 29 -11.28 -6.04 0.10
CA GLU A 29 -10.53 -7.28 0.35
C GLU A 29 -9.45 -7.08 1.43
N LEU A 30 -8.67 -6.00 1.33
CA LEU A 30 -7.65 -5.69 2.34
C LEU A 30 -8.23 -5.40 3.71
N LYS A 31 -9.38 -4.74 3.79
CA LYS A 31 -10.10 -4.53 5.07
C LYS A 31 -10.54 -5.86 5.69
N GLN A 32 -11.03 -6.81 4.88
CA GLN A 32 -11.39 -8.14 5.38
C GLN A 32 -10.15 -8.93 5.85
N ALA A 33 -9.05 -8.85 5.11
CA ALA A 33 -7.79 -9.46 5.51
C ALA A 33 -7.27 -8.86 6.83
N ALA A 34 -7.28 -7.53 6.96
CA ALA A 34 -6.89 -6.81 8.17
C ALA A 34 -7.75 -7.20 9.36
N LEU A 35 -9.07 -7.23 9.17
CA LEU A 35 -10.03 -7.66 10.17
C LEU A 35 -9.70 -9.06 10.72
N ASN A 36 -9.39 -10.02 9.84
CA ASN A 36 -9.01 -11.37 10.24
C ASN A 36 -7.72 -11.43 11.06
N GLN A 37 -6.78 -10.50 10.85
CA GLN A 37 -5.58 -10.40 11.68
C GLN A 37 -5.88 -9.68 13.00
N PHE A 38 -6.74 -8.66 12.98
CA PHE A 38 -7.07 -7.91 14.18
C PHE A 38 -7.86 -8.75 15.18
N ASP A 39 -8.73 -9.64 14.68
CA ASP A 39 -9.43 -10.62 15.53
C ASP A 39 -8.47 -11.67 16.15
N LYS A 40 -7.21 -11.76 15.67
CA LYS A 40 -6.13 -12.58 16.29
C LYS A 40 -5.26 -11.79 17.26
N GLY A 41 -5.57 -10.52 17.51
CA GLY A 41 -4.84 -9.67 18.46
C GLY A 41 -3.70 -8.84 17.85
N PHE A 42 -3.66 -8.67 16.52
CA PHE A 42 -2.75 -7.71 15.90
C PHE A 42 -3.38 -6.32 15.84
N ASP A 43 -2.61 -5.27 16.13
CA ASP A 43 -3.10 -3.89 16.07
C ASP A 43 -2.90 -3.23 14.70
N TYR A 44 -1.98 -3.78 13.90
CA TYR A 44 -1.55 -3.19 12.63
C TYR A 44 -1.41 -4.23 11.52
N MET A 45 -1.78 -3.85 10.30
CA MET A 45 -1.49 -4.60 9.08
C MET A 45 -0.87 -3.65 8.05
N ILE A 46 0.21 -4.09 7.39
CA ILE A 46 0.89 -3.31 6.36
C ILE A 46 0.83 -4.10 5.06
N SER A 47 0.37 -3.49 3.98
CA SER A 47 0.37 -4.07 2.64
C SER A 47 1.02 -3.13 1.64
N GLY A 48 1.99 -3.66 0.88
CA GLY A 48 2.46 -3.02 -0.35
C GLY A 48 1.60 -3.45 -1.55
N HIS A 49 2.18 -3.40 -2.74
CA HIS A 49 1.65 -3.92 -4.01
C HIS A 49 0.52 -3.12 -4.69
N TYR A 50 -0.40 -2.54 -3.93
CA TYR A 50 -1.56 -1.82 -4.50
C TYR A 50 -1.34 -0.33 -4.72
N HIS A 51 -0.22 0.20 -4.21
CA HIS A 51 0.26 1.56 -4.44
C HIS A 51 -0.75 2.66 -4.13
N LEU A 52 -1.57 2.47 -3.09
CA LEU A 52 -2.63 3.41 -2.73
C LEU A 52 -2.13 4.58 -1.87
N GLY A 53 -1.17 4.35 -0.97
CA GLY A 53 -0.63 5.37 -0.07
C GLY A 53 -1.64 5.81 0.99
N GLU A 54 -2.39 4.87 1.56
CA GLU A 54 -3.54 5.13 2.42
C GLU A 54 -3.37 4.50 3.81
N MET A 55 -3.78 5.20 4.85
CA MET A 55 -3.97 4.66 6.19
C MET A 55 -5.45 4.49 6.46
N ILE A 56 -5.88 3.28 6.77
CA ILE A 56 -7.30 2.91 6.92
C ILE A 56 -7.52 2.36 8.32
N GLN A 57 -8.42 3.00 9.08
CA GLN A 57 -8.88 2.45 10.36
C GLN A 57 -9.85 1.28 10.10
N VAL A 58 -9.60 0.11 10.71
CA VAL A 58 -10.50 -1.05 10.68
C VAL A 58 -10.70 -1.55 12.10
N LYS A 59 -11.93 -1.38 12.63
CA LYS A 59 -12.22 -1.54 14.07
C LYS A 59 -11.21 -0.73 14.90
N GLN A 60 -10.46 -1.41 15.78
CA GLN A 60 -9.45 -0.84 16.67
C GLN A 60 -8.03 -0.84 16.09
N GLY A 61 -7.79 -1.50 14.95
CA GLY A 61 -6.47 -1.57 14.32
C GLY A 61 -6.33 -0.67 13.08
N LYS A 62 -5.10 -0.50 12.60
CA LYS A 62 -4.80 0.30 11.39
C LYS A 62 -4.20 -0.55 10.27
N LEU A 63 -4.74 -0.36 9.07
CA LEU A 63 -4.24 -0.93 7.83
C LEU A 63 -3.48 0.16 7.05
N ALA A 64 -2.17 -0.02 6.89
CA ALA A 64 -1.34 0.82 6.04
C ALA A 64 -1.19 0.19 4.65
N VAL A 65 -1.77 0.81 3.62
CA VAL A 65 -1.58 0.40 2.22
C VAL A 65 -0.56 1.34 1.58
N LEU A 66 0.68 0.87 1.46
CA LEU A 66 1.79 1.68 0.96
C LEU A 66 1.57 2.09 -0.50
N GLY A 67 2.08 3.26 -0.86
CA GLY A 67 2.17 3.73 -2.23
C GLY A 67 3.30 3.07 -3.02
N ASP A 68 3.67 3.67 -4.14
CA ASP A 68 4.89 3.33 -4.87
C ASP A 68 5.90 4.49 -4.78
N TRP A 69 7.17 4.22 -5.09
CA TRP A 69 8.23 5.23 -5.01
C TRP A 69 8.24 6.27 -6.15
N ILE A 70 7.32 6.17 -7.13
CA ILE A 70 7.34 6.97 -8.37
C ILE A 70 6.22 8.02 -8.36
N HIS A 71 5.01 7.63 -8.00
CA HIS A 71 3.76 8.38 -8.08
C HIS A 71 3.16 8.69 -6.69
N LYS A 72 3.37 7.81 -5.70
CA LYS A 72 2.86 8.00 -4.33
C LYS A 72 3.90 7.59 -3.28
N PRO A 73 5.07 8.24 -3.23
CA PRO A 73 6.18 7.79 -2.42
C PRO A 73 5.83 7.94 -0.94
N THR A 74 5.37 6.86 -0.33
CA THR A 74 4.83 6.83 1.03
C THR A 74 5.37 5.64 1.79
N TYR A 75 5.64 5.85 3.08
CA TYR A 75 6.16 4.84 3.99
C TYR A 75 5.38 4.88 5.31
N ALA A 76 5.28 3.73 5.96
CA ALA A 76 4.72 3.64 7.30
C ALA A 76 5.85 3.71 8.33
N MET A 77 5.67 4.52 9.37
CA MET A 77 6.60 4.65 10.48
C MET A 77 5.90 4.23 11.78
N PHE A 78 6.56 3.39 12.57
CA PHE A 78 6.12 3.05 13.92
C PHE A 78 7.07 3.72 14.91
N ASP A 79 6.54 4.60 15.75
CA ASP A 79 7.35 5.39 16.70
C ASP A 79 7.56 4.71 18.06
N GLY A 80 7.03 3.49 18.23
CA GLY A 80 7.00 2.76 19.49
C GLY A 80 5.63 2.75 20.16
N ASN A 81 4.74 3.66 19.79
CA ASN A 81 3.37 3.76 20.29
C ASN A 81 2.32 3.68 19.19
N ASP A 82 2.57 4.30 18.04
CA ASP A 82 1.61 4.39 16.94
C ASP A 82 2.23 4.22 15.56
N LEU A 83 1.40 3.75 14.62
CA LEU A 83 1.74 3.61 13.21
C LEU A 83 1.12 4.76 12.41
N SER A 84 1.97 5.56 11.75
CA SER A 84 1.61 6.68 10.89
C SER A 84 2.10 6.47 9.45
N MET A 85 1.41 7.08 8.48
CA MET A 85 1.84 7.13 7.08
C MET A 85 2.50 8.48 6.80
N HIS A 86 3.64 8.47 6.14
CA HIS A 86 4.39 9.65 5.75
C HIS A 86 4.65 9.64 4.26
N SER A 87 4.61 10.82 3.63
CA SER A 87 5.15 11.02 2.29
C SER A 87 6.66 11.15 2.37
N TRP A 88 7.35 10.61 1.38
CA TRP A 88 8.78 10.80 1.19
C TRP A 88 9.01 12.07 0.37
N GLY A 89 9.86 12.98 0.87
CA GLY A 89 10.27 14.19 0.18
C GLY A 89 9.45 15.45 0.50
N ASP A 90 8.44 15.37 1.38
CA ASP A 90 7.73 16.57 1.86
C ASP A 90 8.60 17.46 2.78
N ASP A 91 9.76 16.97 3.22
CA ASP A 91 10.77 17.68 4.02
C ASP A 91 11.97 18.20 3.20
N ALA A 92 11.93 18.12 1.85
CA ALA A 92 13.06 18.44 0.95
C ALA A 92 13.01 19.86 0.35
#